data_AF-A0A538LZD9-F1
#
_entry.id   AF-A0A538LZD9-F1
#
_cell.length_a   1.000
_cell.length_b   1.000
_cell.length_c   1.000
_cell.angle_alpha   90.00
_cell.angle_beta   90.00
_cell.angle_gamma   90.00
#
_symmetry.space_group_name_H-M   'P 1'
#
loop_
_entity.id
_entity.type
_entity.pdbx_description
1 polymer ?
#
loop_
_entity_poly.entity_id
_entity_poly.type
_entity_poly.pdbx_seq_one_letter_code
_entity_poly.pdbx_strand_id
1 'polypeptide(L)' 'MVELATRQAREAGYADHVSVSRADSHSLPFETGHFDLVVAVGVIAWLHSPAQAAAEVAACRHRGAVGAHGR' A
#
# COMPACT_ATOMS: atom_id res chain seq x y z
N MET A 1 -10.83 -8.32 -9.45
CA MET A 1 -9.44 -8.00 -9.00
C MET A 1 -9.19 -8.52 -7.58
N VAL A 2 -9.91 -8.04 -6.55
CA VAL A 2 -9.72 -8.49 -5.15
C VAL A 2 -9.91 -10.00 -4.96
N GLU A 3 -11.04 -10.56 -5.41
CA GLU A 3 -11.33 -11.99 -5.28
C GLU A 3 -10.30 -12.87 -5.99
N LEU A 4 -9.91 -12.49 -7.21
CA LEU A 4 -8.89 -13.20 -7.97
C LEU A 4 -7.54 -13.17 -7.25
N ALA A 5 -7.07 -12.01 -6.82
CA ALA A 5 -5.80 -11.89 -6.10
C ALA A 5 -5.82 -12.67 -4.77
N THR A 6 -6.94 -12.64 -4.05
CA THR A 6 -7.13 -13.42 -2.82
C THR A 6 -7.05 -14.92 -3.10
N ARG A 7 -7.72 -15.39 -4.16
CA ARG A 7 -7.69 -16.79 -4.57
C ARG A 7 -6.27 -17.22 -4.96
N GLN A 8 -5.56 -16.42 -5.75
CA GLN A 8 -4.19 -16.70 -6.16
C GLN A 8 -3.23 -16.78 -4.97
N ALA A 9 -3.35 -15.85 -4.00
CA ALA A 9 -2.55 -15.91 -2.78
C ALA A 9 -2.81 -17.20 -1.98
N ARG A 10 -4.08 -17.63 -1.88
CA ARG A 10 -4.45 -18.90 -1.22
C ARG A 10 -3.92 -20.12 -1.96
N GLU A 11 -4.10 -20.19 -3.27
CA GLU A 11 -3.62 -21.30 -4.12
C GLU A 11 -2.08 -21.42 -4.08
N ALA A 12 -1.38 -20.30 -3.91
CA ALA A 12 0.07 -20.26 -3.74
C ALA A 12 0.56 -20.52 -2.29
N GLY A 13 -0.35 -20.76 -1.33
CA GLY A 13 0.00 -21.06 0.06
C GLY A 13 0.34 -19.84 0.95
N TYR A 14 -0.01 -18.62 0.53
CA TYR A 14 0.28 -17.37 1.26
C TYR A 14 -0.94 -16.76 1.95
N ALA A 15 -1.98 -17.54 2.22
CA ALA A 15 -3.23 -17.05 2.79
C ALA A 15 -3.05 -16.32 4.13
N ASP A 16 -2.09 -16.74 4.95
CA ASP A 16 -1.81 -16.16 6.27
C ASP A 16 -0.87 -14.94 6.22
N HIS A 17 -0.25 -14.70 5.07
CA HIS A 17 0.73 -13.61 4.88
C HIS A 17 0.25 -12.49 3.95
N VAL A 18 -0.79 -12.75 3.16
CA VAL A 18 -1.32 -11.79 2.18
C VAL A 18 -2.80 -11.52 2.45
N SER A 19 -3.10 -10.28 2.82
CA SER A 19 -4.47 -9.76 2.85
C SER A 19 -4.72 -8.89 1.62
N VAL A 20 -5.89 -9.05 0.99
CA VAL A 20 -6.32 -8.23 -0.13
C VAL A 20 -7.69 -7.65 0.20
N SER A 21 -7.80 -6.33 0.14
CA SER A 21 -9.04 -5.61 0.42
C SER A 21 -9.33 -4.57 -0.66
N ARG A 22 -10.59 -4.14 -0.73
CA ARG A 22 -10.99 -2.99 -1.54
C ARG A 22 -10.92 -1.74 -0.68
N ALA A 23 -10.20 -0.72 -1.13
CA ALA A 23 -10.08 0.58 -0.47
C ALA A 23 -9.96 1.71 -1.51
N ASP A 24 -10.27 2.94 -1.10
CA ASP A 24 -9.99 4.15 -1.88
C ASP A 24 -8.60 4.67 -1.51
N SER A 25 -7.73 4.89 -2.51
CA SER A 25 -6.38 5.41 -2.30
C SER A 25 -6.35 6.87 -1.84
N HIS A 26 -7.47 7.58 -1.88
CA HIS A 26 -7.61 8.93 -1.33
C HIS A 26 -8.06 8.95 0.14
N SER A 27 -8.45 7.80 0.70
CA SER A 27 -8.94 7.64 2.08
C SER A 27 -8.72 6.19 2.53
N LEU A 28 -7.47 5.85 2.85
CA LEU A 28 -7.08 4.50 3.20
C LEU A 28 -7.58 4.15 4.62
N PRO A 29 -8.13 2.94 4.84
CA PRO A 29 -8.68 2.53 6.14
C PRO A 29 -7.58 2.04 7.09
N PHE A 30 -6.43 2.71 7.11
CA PHE A 30 -5.27 2.35 7.92
C PHE A 30 -4.82 3.56 8.73
N GLU A 31 -4.27 3.28 9.91
CA GLU A 31 -3.71 4.33 10.75
C GLU A 31 -2.43 4.91 10.13
N THR A 32 -2.09 6.13 10.52
CA THR A 32 -0.78 6.71 10.17
C THR A 32 0.32 5.82 10.71
N GLY A 33 1.30 5.49 9.86
CA GLY A 33 2.37 4.60 10.24
C GLY A 33 2.03 3.11 10.24
N HIS A 34 0.87 2.66 9.78
CA HIS A 34 0.50 1.24 9.83
C HIS A 34 1.47 0.29 9.10
N PHE A 35 2.17 0.76 8.05
CA PHE A 35 3.06 -0.08 7.24
C PHE A 35 4.52 0.39 7.30
N ASP A 36 5.47 -0.55 7.30
CA ASP A 36 6.91 -0.23 7.15
C ASP A 36 7.28 0.25 5.75
N LEU A 37 6.58 -0.27 4.73
CA LEU A 37 6.79 0.02 3.32
C LEU A 37 5.43 0.06 2.61
N VAL A 38 5.24 1.10 1.78
CA VAL A 38 4.12 1.18 0.84
C VAL A 38 4.67 1.35 -0.57
N VAL A 39 4.11 0.61 -1.53
CA VAL A 39 4.52 0.62 -2.94
C VAL A 39 3.33 0.95 -3.82
N ALA A 40 3.48 1.94 -4.70
CA ALA A 40 2.48 2.31 -5.68
C ALA A 40 3.06 2.19 -7.10
N VAL A 41 2.83 1.06 -7.77
CA VAL A 41 3.41 0.78 -9.09
C VAL A 41 2.50 1.31 -10.19
N GLY A 42 2.85 2.47 -10.75
CA GLY A 42 2.18 3.00 -11.95
C GLY A 42 0.70 3.38 -11.77
N VAL A 43 0.22 3.56 -10.53
CA VAL A 43 -1.20 3.84 -10.23
C VAL A 43 -1.49 5.32 -9.93
N ILE A 44 -0.58 6.04 -9.24
CA ILE A 44 -0.87 7.38 -8.69
C ILE A 44 -1.19 8.41 -9.78
N ALA A 45 -0.50 8.35 -10.92
CA ALA A 45 -0.66 9.32 -12.00
C ALA A 45 -2.06 9.28 -12.67
N TRP A 46 -2.82 8.20 -12.46
CA TRP A 46 -4.15 8.01 -13.05
C TRP A 46 -5.30 8.35 -12.10
N LEU A 47 -4.99 8.71 -10.85
CA LEU A 47 -6.00 9.05 -9.87
C LEU A 47 -6.54 10.46 -10.12
N HIS A 48 -7.80 10.68 -9.76
CA HIS A 48 -8.45 11.99 -9.90
C HIS A 48 -7.70 13.10 -9.15
N SER A 49 -7.10 12.78 -8.00
CA SER A 49 -6.30 13.72 -7.21
C SER A 49 -4.97 13.08 -6.79
N PRO A 50 -3.96 13.04 -7.70
CA PRO A 50 -2.71 12.31 -7.46
C PRO A 50 -1.95 12.78 -6.21
N ALA A 51 -1.94 14.08 -5.94
CA ALA A 51 -1.27 14.65 -4.78
C ALA A 51 -1.92 14.22 -3.46
N GLN A 52 -3.26 14.18 -3.41
CA GLN A 52 -3.99 13.71 -2.24
C GLN A 52 -3.71 12.23 -1.99
N ALA A 53 -3.81 11.39 -3.02
CA ALA A 53 -3.55 9.97 -2.90
C ALA A 53 -2.09 9.67 -2.50
N ALA A 54 -1.13 10.43 -3.03
CA ALA A 54 0.28 10.30 -2.63
C ALA A 54 0.50 10.68 -1.16
N ALA A 55 -0.16 11.73 -0.66
CA ALA A 55 -0.09 12.13 0.73
C ALA A 55 -0.69 11.07 1.66
N GLU A 56 -1.85 10.51 1.29
CA GLU A 56 -2.54 9.45 2.04
C GLU A 56 -1.69 8.17 2.14
N VAL A 57 -1.12 7.74 1.01
CA VAL A 57 -0.19 6.61 0.94
C VAL A 57 1.05 6.85 1.79
N ALA A 58 1.61 8.06 1.77
CA ALA A 58 2.77 8.42 2.57
C ALA A 58 2.45 8.47 4.07
N ALA A 59 1.24 8.87 4.46
CA ALA A 59 0.81 8.89 5.85
C ALA A 59 0.71 7.48 6.45
N CYS A 60 0.28 6.48 5.66
CA CYS A 60 0.21 5.10 6.12
C CYS A 60 1.58 4.46 6.40
N ARG A 61 2.70 5.10 5.99
CA ARG A 61 4.05 4.58 6.20
C ARG A 61 4.63 5.03 7.54
N HIS A 62 5.26 4.12 8.29
CA HIS A 62 6.05 4.45 9.47
C HIS A 62 7.14 5.47 9.11
N ARG A 63 7.17 6.59 9.84
CA ARG A 63 8.26 7.58 9.75
C ARG A 63 9.48 7.08 10.52
N GLY A 64 10.16 6.07 9.99
CA GLY A 64 11.51 5.70 10.41
C GLY A 64 12.54 6.53 9.64
N ALA A 65 13.56 7.04 10.32
CA ALA A 65 14.69 7.69 9.65
C ALA A 65 15.35 6.67 8.71
N VAL A 66 15.21 6.85 7.40
CA VAL A 66 16.01 6.11 6.42
C VAL A 66 17.44 6.61 6.62
N GLY A 67 18.25 5.86 7.36
CA GLY A 67 19.68 6.10 7.45
C GLY A 67 20.25 6.06 6.04
N ALA A 68 20.68 7.22 5.54
CA ALA A 68 21.41 7.32 4.29
C ALA A 68 22.71 6.52 4.44
N HIS A 69 22.71 5.27 3.99
CA HIS A 69 23.93 4.49 3.89
C HIS A 69 24.66 4.96 2.61
N GLY A 70 25.38 6.06 2.76
CA GLY A 70 26.37 6.51 1.78
C GLY A 70 27.47 5.45 1.66
N ARG A 71 27.73 5.06 0.43
CA ARG A 71 29.02 4.51 0.00
C ARG A 71 29.50 5.34 -1.17
#